data_AF-A0A1G8ERT2-F1
#
_entry.id   AF-A0A1G8ERT2-F1
#
_cell.length_a   1.000
_cell.length_b   1.000
_cell.length_c   1.000
_cell.angle_alpha   90.00
_cell.angle_beta   90.00
_cell.angle_gamma   90.00
#
_symmetry.space_group_name_H-M   'P 1'
#
loop_
_entity.id
_entity.type
_entity.pdbx_description
1 polymer ?
#
loop_
_entity_poly.entity_id
_entity_poly.type
_entity_poly.pdbx_seq_one_letter_code
_entity_poly.pdbx_strand_id
1 'polypeptide(L)' 'MSPVQKYAIGAGAAVLLSLIFFQFSWITLLVILGVVAAPVVGYLMLDPSQRERLKRARRRGIGH' A
#
# COMPACT_ATOMS: atom_id res chain seq x y z
N MET A 1 1.59 13.20 -10.30
CA MET A 1 1.16 11.83 -9.97
C MET A 1 0.58 11.79 -8.57
N SER A 2 -0.64 11.27 -8.42
CA SER A 2 -1.26 11.13 -7.09
C SER A 2 -0.47 10.12 -6.23
N PRO A 3 -0.51 10.23 -4.88
CA PRO A 3 0.10 9.22 -4.01
C PRO A 3 -0.37 7.80 -4.32
N VAL A 4 -1.66 7.63 -4.69
CA VAL A 4 -2.24 6.35 -5.11
C VAL A 4 -1.59 5.84 -6.39
N GLN A 5 -1.39 6.69 -7.41
CA GLN A 5 -0.67 6.29 -8.63
C GLN A 5 0.77 5.86 -8.35
N LYS A 6 1.51 6.64 -7.55
CA LYS A 6 2.90 6.30 -7.19
C LYS A 6 2.97 4.94 -6.50
N TYR A 7 2.06 4.69 -5.57
CA TYR A 7 1.94 3.42 -4.88
C TYR A 7 1.57 2.28 -5.83
N ALA A 8 0.56 2.46 -6.68
CA ALA A 8 0.14 1.44 -7.64
C ALA A 8 1.26 1.04 -8.61
N ILE A 9 2.02 2.03 -9.10
CA ILE A 9 3.18 1.79 -9.97
C ILE A 9 4.27 1.01 -9.22
N GLY A 10 4.63 1.43 -8.00
CA GLY A 10 5.64 0.73 -7.20
C GLY A 10 5.22 -0.70 -6.81
N ALA A 11 3.96 -0.88 -6.40
CA ALA A 11 3.34 -2.16 -6.10
C ALA A 11 3.36 -3.10 -7.31
N GLY A 12 2.92 -2.60 -8.47
CA GLY A 12 2.93 -3.37 -9.72
C GLY A 12 4.34 -3.76 -10.15
N ALA A 13 5.31 -2.84 -10.04
CA ALA A 13 6.71 -3.12 -10.35
C ALA A 13 7.29 -4.18 -9.41
N ALA A 14 7.01 -4.12 -8.10
CA ALA A 14 7.48 -5.13 -7.14
C ALA A 14 6.93 -6.53 -7.47
N VAL A 15 5.64 -6.63 -7.79
CA VAL A 15 5.01 -7.90 -8.18
C VAL A 15 5.59 -8.41 -9.50
N LEU A 16 5.71 -7.56 -10.52
CA LEU A 16 6.26 -7.94 -11.81
C LEU A 16 7.71 -8.42 -11.71
N LEU A 17 8.56 -7.68 -10.99
CA LEU A 17 9.95 -8.08 -10.75
C LEU A 17 10.00 -9.39 -9.97
N SER A 18 9.15 -9.60 -8.97
CA SER A 18 9.11 -10.87 -8.24
C SER A 18 8.72 -12.04 -9.14
N LEU A 19 7.78 -11.87 -10.07
CA LEU A 19 7.44 -12.89 -11.07
C LEU A 19 8.61 -13.18 -12.01
N ILE A 20 9.37 -12.16 -12.43
CA ILE A 20 10.54 -12.36 -13.32
C ILE A 20 11.65 -13.15 -12.61
N PHE A 21 12.00 -12.77 -11.38
CA PHE A 21 13.15 -13.37 -10.67
C PHE A 21 12.82 -14.65 -9.91
N PHE A 22 11.62 -14.74 -9.34
CA PHE A 22 11.21 -15.85 -8.47
C PHE A 22 10.10 -16.71 -9.07
N GLN A 23 9.58 -16.36 -10.26
CA GLN A 23 8.55 -17.14 -10.98
C GLN A 23 7.29 -17.34 -10.11
N PHE A 24 6.47 -18.35 -10.42
CA PHE A 24 5.33 -18.73 -9.58
C PHE A 24 5.80 -19.53 -8.35
N SER A 25 6.41 -18.84 -7.40
CA SER A 25 6.90 -19.42 -6.14
C SER A 25 6.26 -18.78 -4.92
N TRP A 26 6.52 -19.38 -3.76
CA TRP A 26 6.12 -18.83 -2.46
C TRP A 26 6.67 -17.43 -2.21
N ILE A 27 7.85 -17.08 -2.73
CA ILE A 27 8.43 -15.75 -2.59
C ILE A 27 7.55 -14.71 -3.30
N THR A 28 7.15 -14.98 -4.54
CA THR A 28 6.25 -14.11 -5.30
C THR A 28 4.90 -13.94 -4.60
N LEU A 29 4.35 -15.03 -4.04
CA LEU A 29 3.12 -14.95 -3.26
C LEU A 29 3.29 -14.03 -2.03
N LEU A 30 4.41 -14.16 -1.30
CA LEU A 30 4.70 -13.32 -0.13
C LEU A 30 4.88 -11.85 -0.52
N VAL A 31 5.49 -11.54 -1.67
CA VAL A 31 5.58 -10.17 -2.18
C VAL A 31 4.20 -9.60 -2.46
N ILE A 32 3.33 -10.35 -3.14
CA ILE A 32 1.95 -9.91 -3.42
C ILE A 32 1.20 -9.65 -2.12
N LEU A 33 1.25 -10.59 -1.17
CA LEU A 33 0.61 -10.44 0.14
C LEU A 33 1.18 -9.25 0.91
N GLY A 34 2.49 -9.07 0.91
CA GLY A 34 3.18 -7.97 1.59
C GLY A 34 2.76 -6.61 1.03
N VAL A 35 2.73 -6.46 -0.29
CA VAL A 35 2.28 -5.23 -0.95
C VAL A 35 0.82 -4.94 -0.60
N VAL A 36 -0.09 -5.91 -0.75
CA VAL A 36 -1.52 -5.71 -0.45
C VAL A 36 -1.77 -5.40 1.04
N ALA A 37 -1.04 -6.06 1.95
CA ALA A 37 -1.20 -5.88 3.39
C ALA A 37 -0.53 -4.61 3.93
N ALA A 38 0.53 -4.12 3.27
CA ALA A 38 1.32 -2.97 3.71
C ALA A 38 0.50 -1.73 4.11
N PRO A 39 -0.50 -1.24 3.34
CA PRO A 39 -1.26 -0.06 3.74
C PRO A 39 -2.12 -0.32 4.98
N VAL A 40 -2.63 -1.54 5.15
CA VAL A 40 -3.42 -1.94 6.32
C VAL A 40 -2.52 -1.97 7.55
N VAL A 41 -1.37 -2.65 7.46
CA VAL A 41 -0.38 -2.71 8.55
C VAL A 41 0.13 -1.31 8.89
N GLY A 42 0.46 -0.50 7.87
CA GLY A 42 0.89 0.89 8.06
C GLY A 42 -0.16 1.72 8.79
N TYR A 43 -1.45 1.57 8.44
CA TYR A 43 -2.54 2.22 9.17
C TYR A 43 -2.64 1.73 10.61
N LEU A 44 -2.48 0.41 10.85
CA LEU A 44 -2.51 -0.18 12.17
C LEU A 44 -1.31 0.19 13.05
N MET A 45 -0.19 0.55 12.46
CA MET A 45 1.00 1.08 13.16
C MET A 45 0.88 2.56 13.52
N LEU A 46 -0.07 3.30 12.94
CA LEU A 46 -0.25 4.71 13.28
C LEU A 46 -0.74 4.89 14.72
N ASP A 47 -0.17 5.87 15.41
CA ASP A 47 -0.69 6.34 16.70
C ASP A 47 -2.13 6.84 16.56
N PRO A 48 -2.95 6.77 17.63
CA PRO A 48 -4.32 7.28 17.61
C PRO A 48 -4.44 8.72 17.09
N SER A 49 -3.50 9.59 17.46
CA SER A 49 -3.49 11.01 17.03
C SER A 49 -3.25 11.16 15.51
N GLN A 50 -2.36 10.36 14.93
CA GLN A 50 -2.07 10.32 13.49
C GLN A 50 -3.28 9.77 12.71
N ARG A 51 -3.88 8.71 13.24
CA ARG A 51 -5.05 8.05 12.66
C ARG A 51 -6.27 8.98 12.62
N GLU A 52 -6.50 9.74 13.70
CA GLU A 52 -7.54 10.76 13.75
C GLU A 52 -7.25 11.95 12.84
N ARG A 53 -5.98 12.36 12.70
CA ARG A 53 -5.59 13.39 11.73
C ARG A 53 -5.89 12.94 10.30
N LEU A 54 -5.61 11.69 9.97
CA LEU A 54 -5.90 11.10 8.66
C LEU A 54 -7.40 11.03 8.38
N LYS A 55 -8.21 10.59 9.36
CA LYS A 55 -9.68 10.61 9.25
C LYS A 55 -10.22 12.02 9.01
N ARG A 56 -9.72 13.03 9.74
CA ARG A 56 -10.09 14.43 9.54
C ARG A 56 -9.68 14.98 8.18
N ALA A 57 -8.48 14.63 7.70
CA ALA A 57 -8.03 15.00 6.36
C ALA A 57 -8.92 14.37 5.27
N ARG A 58 -9.28 13.08 5.43
CA ARG A 58 -10.21 12.39 4.53
C ARG A 58 -11.57 13.08 4.50
N ARG A 59 -12.15 13.44 5.66
CA ARG A 59 -13.45 14.14 5.72
C ARG A 59 -13.42 15.51 5.03
N ARG A 60 -12.34 16.27 5.15
CA ARG A 60 -12.17 17.56 4.46
C ARG A 60 -12.09 17.43 2.95
N GLY A 61 -11.59 16.30 2.43
CA GLY A 61 -11.51 16.04 0.99
C GLY A 61 -12.81 15.51 0.35
N ILE A 62 -13.87 15.25 1.12
CA ILE A 62 -15.16 14.71 0.61
C ILE A 62 -16.23 15.83 0.52
N GLY A 63 -15.91 17.07 0.94
CA GLY A 63 -16.81 18.23 0.91
C GLY A 63 -16.49 19.27 -0.16
N HIS A 64 -15.65 18.93 -1.14
CA HIS A 64 -15.36 19.72 -2.34
C HIS A 64 -15.85 18.98 -3.57
#